data_AF-A0AAE1UCJ2-F1
#
_entry.id   AF-A0AAE1UCJ2-F1
#
_cell.length_a   1.000
_cell.length_b   1.000
_cell.length_c   1.000
_cell.angle_alpha   90.00
_cell.angle_beta   90.00
_cell.angle_gamma   90.00
#
_symmetry.space_group_name_H-M   'P 1'
#
loop_
_entity.id
_entity.type
_entity.pdbx_description
1 polymer ?
#
loop_
_entity_poly.entity_id
_entity_poly.type
_entity_poly.pdbx_seq_one_letter_code
_entity_poly.pdbx_strand_id
1 'polypeptide(L)'
;MEYMERVNPQVPEKQQQEEDDFEHFTISGTVKVEGSPEKKIFRDTGANQSLILKGALPWTGKSNTGRKAACKGEGGIFSIPLHKVWLECGYVTGEVTVGVKETLSIDGVDMFIGNYLAGKRVIPNLQMVEDPVREMMENTPLVTVPNSTGEELVPEV
;
A
#
# COMPACT_ATOMS: atom_id res chain seq x y z
N MET A 1 -14.04 31.69 -50.49
CA MET A 1 -13.28 30.46 -50.17
C MET A 1 -13.56 30.17 -48.71
N GLU A 2 -14.35 29.13 -48.42
CA GLU A 2 -14.69 28.70 -47.07
C GLU A 2 -13.50 28.05 -46.39
N TYR A 3 -13.27 28.40 -45.12
CA TYR A 3 -12.29 27.75 -44.26
C TYR A 3 -12.90 26.45 -43.75
N MET A 4 -12.31 25.30 -44.08
CA MET A 4 -12.67 24.02 -43.47
C MET A 4 -12.05 23.94 -42.07
N GLU A 5 -12.88 23.88 -41.03
CA GLU A 5 -12.46 23.53 -39.68
C GLU A 5 -11.88 22.11 -39.66
N ARG A 6 -10.67 21.96 -39.12
CA ARG A 6 -10.08 20.64 -38.89
C ARG A 6 -10.79 20.01 -37.69
N VAL A 7 -11.55 18.96 -37.95
CA VAL A 7 -12.15 18.14 -36.90
C VAL A 7 -11.03 17.46 -36.11
N ASN A 8 -10.91 17.80 -34.83
CA ASN A 8 -9.98 17.16 -33.91
C ASN A 8 -10.49 15.74 -33.63
N PRO A 9 -9.79 14.65 -34.01
CA PRO A 9 -10.26 13.31 -33.71
C PRO A 9 -10.28 13.16 -32.19
N GLN A 10 -11.48 13.06 -31.61
CA GLN A 10 -11.62 12.74 -30.20
C GLN A 10 -11.08 11.34 -29.99
N VAL A 11 -9.89 11.27 -29.39
CA VAL A 11 -9.40 10.05 -28.76
C VAL A 11 -10.44 9.71 -27.68
N PRO A 12 -11.07 8.53 -27.71
CA PRO A 12 -11.99 8.18 -26.65
C PRO A 12 -11.22 8.20 -25.34
N GLU A 13 -11.69 8.99 -24.37
CA GLU A 13 -11.24 8.92 -22.99
C GLU A 13 -11.46 7.48 -22.53
N LYS A 14 -10.41 6.66 -22.60
CA LYS A 14 -10.33 5.51 -21.71
C LYS A 14 -10.33 6.13 -20.33
N GLN A 15 -11.41 5.91 -19.58
CA GLN A 15 -11.40 6.03 -18.13
C GLN A 15 -10.26 5.12 -17.65
N GLN A 16 -9.07 5.70 -17.50
CA GLN A 16 -7.98 5.06 -16.81
C GLN A 16 -8.47 4.99 -15.37
N GLN A 17 -8.87 3.78 -14.97
CA GLN A 17 -9.01 3.45 -13.58
C GLN A 17 -7.64 3.76 -12.98
N GLU A 18 -7.51 4.88 -12.25
CA GLU A 18 -6.31 5.16 -11.47
C GLU A 18 -6.22 4.00 -10.47
N GLU A 19 -5.38 3.02 -10.78
CA GLU A 19 -4.95 2.04 -9.80
C GLU A 19 -4.33 2.85 -8.66
N ASP A 20 -4.82 2.66 -7.45
CA ASP A 20 -4.19 3.24 -6.26
C ASP A 20 -2.81 2.58 -6.19
N ASP A 21 -1.75 3.28 -6.62
CA ASP A 21 -0.36 2.80 -6.66
C ASP A 21 0.12 2.22 -5.31
N PHE A 22 -0.63 2.48 -4.25
CA PHE A 22 -0.40 2.02 -2.90
C PHE A 22 -1.17 0.75 -2.50
N GLU A 23 -2.05 0.21 -3.34
CA GLU A 23 -2.93 -0.93 -3.02
C GLU A 23 -2.12 -2.11 -2.50
N HIS A 24 -1.02 -2.45 -3.17
CA HIS A 24 -0.12 -3.55 -2.79
C HIS A 24 0.59 -3.38 -1.44
N PHE A 25 0.60 -2.17 -0.89
CA PHE A 25 1.16 -1.86 0.42
C PHE A 25 0.07 -1.71 1.48
N THR A 26 -1.20 -1.77 1.09
CA THR A 26 -2.34 -1.63 1.99
C THR A 26 -2.92 -2.98 2.36
N ILE A 27 -3.28 -3.13 3.63
CA ILE A 27 -4.02 -4.27 4.16
C ILE A 27 -5.17 -3.78 5.01
N SER A 28 -6.25 -4.55 5.07
CA SER A 28 -7.28 -4.35 6.07
C SER A 28 -6.88 -5.05 7.38
N GLY A 29 -7.19 -4.41 8.50
CA GLY A 29 -7.02 -5.00 9.82
C GLY A 29 -7.92 -4.33 10.83
N THR A 30 -8.02 -4.91 12.02
CA THR A 30 -8.80 -4.29 13.10
C THR A 30 -7.86 -3.66 14.12
N VAL A 31 -8.08 -2.39 14.42
CA VAL A 31 -7.44 -1.70 15.55
C VAL A 31 -8.52 -1.42 16.58
N LYS A 32 -8.41 -2.02 17.78
CA LYS A 32 -9.45 -1.97 18.81
C LYS A 32 -9.06 -1.13 20.02
N VAL A 33 -10.06 -0.38 20.48
CA VAL A 33 -10.22 0.07 21.88
C VAL A 33 -11.46 -0.61 22.49
N GLU A 34 -12.53 -0.83 21.70
CA GLU A 34 -13.63 -1.82 21.86
C GLU A 34 -14.61 -1.59 20.69
N GLY A 35 -15.02 -2.62 19.94
CA GLY A 35 -16.09 -2.53 18.91
C GLY A 35 -15.83 -1.66 17.67
N SER A 36 -14.59 -1.23 17.42
CA SER A 36 -14.25 -0.36 16.27
C SER A 36 -14.29 -1.10 14.92
N PRO A 37 -14.60 -0.38 13.82
CA PRO A 37 -14.61 -0.94 12.48
C PRO A 37 -13.19 -1.31 11.99
N GLU A 38 -13.12 -2.09 10.91
CA GLU A 38 -11.88 -2.32 10.18
C GLU A 38 -11.22 -1.01 9.72
N LYS A 39 -9.91 -1.07 9.57
CA LYS A 39 -9.03 0.06 9.25
C LYS A 39 -8.18 -0.27 8.03
N LYS A 40 -8.00 0.72 7.14
CA LYS A 40 -7.04 0.63 6.03
C LYS A 40 -5.65 0.92 6.58
N ILE A 41 -4.77 -0.08 6.56
CA ILE A 41 -3.43 -0.02 7.12
C ILE A 41 -2.42 -0.05 5.99
N PHE A 42 -1.57 0.96 5.91
CA PHE A 42 -0.46 1.01 4.96
C PHE A 42 0.82 0.48 5.62
N ARG A 43 1.49 -0.44 4.95
CA ARG A 43 2.79 -0.98 5.38
C ARG A 43 3.90 -0.07 4.88
N ASP A 44 4.53 0.65 5.82
CA ASP A 44 5.57 1.63 5.55
C ASP A 44 6.95 1.08 5.95
N THR A 45 7.78 0.74 4.97
CA THR A 45 9.15 0.24 5.20
C THR A 45 10.13 1.33 5.63
N GLY A 46 9.83 2.58 5.30
CA GLY A 46 10.63 3.75 5.70
C GLY A 46 10.39 4.11 7.16
N ALA A 47 9.25 3.72 7.73
CA ALA A 47 8.92 3.98 9.13
C ALA A 47 9.45 2.89 10.08
N ASN A 48 10.11 3.32 11.16
CA ASN A 48 10.38 2.45 12.30
C ASN A 48 9.13 2.33 13.20
N GLN A 49 8.59 3.48 13.62
CA GLN A 49 7.45 3.58 14.52
C GLN A 49 6.14 3.48 13.73
N SER A 50 5.19 2.68 14.23
CA SER A 50 3.83 2.64 13.67
C SER A 50 3.01 3.85 14.13
N LEU A 51 2.26 4.44 13.20
CA LEU A 51 1.49 5.67 13.40
C LEU A 51 0.02 5.42 13.06
N ILE A 52 -0.90 6.02 13.80
CA ILE A 52 -2.33 5.92 13.53
C ILE A 52 -2.96 7.31 13.56
N LEU A 53 -3.90 7.53 12.66
CA LEU A 53 -4.65 8.76 12.57
C LEU A 53 -5.48 8.96 13.85
N LYS A 54 -5.44 10.16 14.42
CA LYS A 54 -6.21 10.48 15.62
C LYS A 54 -7.71 10.28 15.39
N GLY A 55 -8.20 10.59 14.19
CA GLY A 55 -9.60 10.36 13.82
C GLY A 55 -9.99 8.88 13.67
N ALA A 56 -9.03 7.94 13.63
CA ALA A 56 -9.32 6.53 13.40
C ALA A 56 -10.03 5.86 14.59
N LEU A 57 -9.82 6.34 15.82
CA LEU A 57 -10.36 5.73 17.03
C LEU A 57 -10.84 6.78 18.05
N PRO A 58 -11.84 6.44 18.89
CA PRO A 58 -12.25 7.28 20.00
C PRO A 58 -11.24 7.16 21.16
N TRP A 59 -10.10 7.85 21.05
CA TRP A 59 -9.02 7.79 22.04
C TRP A 59 -9.50 8.15 23.45
N THR A 60 -9.21 7.28 24.41
CA THR A 60 -9.48 7.52 25.83
C THR A 60 -8.18 7.62 26.62
N GLY A 61 -8.23 8.26 27.80
CA GLY A 61 -7.08 8.34 28.70
C GLY A 61 -6.50 6.98 29.10
N LYS A 62 -7.30 5.89 29.07
CA LYS A 62 -6.84 4.53 29.38
C LYS A 62 -5.80 3.99 28.39
N SER A 63 -5.92 4.37 27.12
CA SER A 63 -4.97 3.97 26.08
C SER A 63 -3.67 4.77 26.14
N ASN A 64 -3.66 5.96 26.77
CA ASN A 64 -2.50 6.84 26.81
C ASN A 64 -1.42 6.26 27.72
N THR A 65 -0.19 6.16 27.22
CA THR A 65 0.95 5.62 27.99
C THR A 65 1.65 6.68 28.85
N GLY A 66 1.30 7.96 28.70
CA GLY A 66 2.02 9.08 29.30
C GLY A 66 3.37 9.37 28.64
N ARG A 67 3.74 8.62 27.59
CA ARG A 67 5.02 8.74 26.90
C ARG A 67 4.86 9.33 25.50
N LYS A 68 5.95 9.86 24.97
CA LYS A 68 6.06 10.31 23.58
C LYS A 68 7.23 9.62 22.90
N ALA A 69 7.11 9.36 21.60
CA ALA A 69 8.23 9.00 20.75
C ALA A 69 8.79 10.26 20.08
N ALA A 70 10.12 10.35 19.99
CA ALA A 70 10.79 11.31 19.13
C ALA A 70 10.96 10.69 17.74
N CYS A 71 10.50 11.38 16.71
CA CYS A 71 10.51 10.91 15.33
C CYS A 71 11.21 11.93 14.44
N LYS A 72 11.86 11.44 13.38
CA LYS A 72 12.43 12.26 12.31
C LYS A 72 11.87 11.74 10.99
N GLY A 73 11.26 12.64 10.22
CA GLY A 73 10.80 12.38 8.87
C GLY A 73 11.24 13.49 7.93
N GLU A 74 10.70 13.50 6.71
CA GLU A 74 10.99 14.54 5.71
C GLU A 74 10.72 15.95 6.22
N GLY A 75 9.59 16.15 6.92
CA GLY A 75 9.20 17.43 7.54
C GLY A 75 9.97 17.82 8.81
N GLY A 76 11.06 17.12 9.15
CA GLY A 76 11.90 17.41 10.31
C GLY A 76 11.64 16.52 11.53
N ILE A 77 12.04 17.03 12.70
CA ILE A 77 11.94 16.31 13.99
C ILE A 77 10.65 16.72 14.68
N PHE A 78 9.92 15.73 15.19
CA PHE A 78 8.67 15.94 15.90
C PHE A 78 8.50 14.91 17.03
N SER A 79 7.56 15.15 17.93
CA SER A 79 7.20 14.22 19.00
C SER A 79 5.74 13.80 18.89
N ILE A 80 5.46 12.53 19.15
CA ILE A 80 4.10 11.97 19.05
C ILE A 80 3.71 11.25 20.34
N PRO A 81 2.49 11.43 20.85
CA PRO A 81 1.99 10.68 21.99
C PRO A 81 1.83 9.20 21.64
N LEU A 82 2.18 8.33 22.58
CA LEU A 82 2.10 6.89 22.43
C LEU A 82 0.89 6.32 23.17
N HIS A 83 0.15 5.47 22.47
CA HIS A 83 -1.04 4.81 22.99
C HIS A 83 -0.94 3.29 22.82
N LYS A 84 -1.53 2.55 23.76
CA LYS A 84 -1.74 1.11 23.68
C LYS A 84 -3.06 0.80 22.98
N VAL A 85 -3.01 -0.10 22.00
CA VAL A 85 -4.17 -0.58 21.25
C VAL A 85 -4.04 -2.07 21.01
N TRP A 86 -5.17 -2.76 20.83
CA TRP A 86 -5.14 -4.11 20.29
C TRP A 86 -5.13 -4.04 18.76
N LEU A 87 -4.10 -4.56 18.13
CA LEU A 87 -3.98 -4.63 16.68
C LEU A 87 -4.11 -6.09 16.25
N GLU A 88 -4.94 -6.32 15.26
CA GLU A 88 -5.04 -7.59 14.55
C GLU A 88 -4.94 -7.31 13.06
N CYS A 89 -3.77 -7.60 12.49
CA CYS A 89 -3.51 -7.53 11.06
C CYS A 89 -2.55 -8.66 10.67
N GLY A 90 -2.40 -8.97 9.38
CA GLY A 90 -1.55 -10.07 8.90
C GLY A 90 -0.09 -10.07 9.39
N TYR A 91 0.39 -8.96 9.98
CA TYR A 91 1.73 -8.84 10.56
C TYR A 91 1.78 -9.11 12.08
N VAL A 92 0.76 -8.70 12.83
CA VAL A 92 0.76 -8.74 14.29
C VAL A 92 -0.67 -8.90 14.83
N THR A 93 -0.81 -9.71 15.86
CA THR A 93 -2.05 -9.88 16.63
C THR A 93 -1.74 -9.71 18.11
N GLY A 94 -2.27 -8.66 18.75
CA GLY A 94 -2.10 -8.43 20.19
C GLY A 94 -2.08 -6.95 20.59
N GLU A 95 -1.81 -6.70 21.88
CA GLU A 95 -1.59 -5.34 22.38
C GLU A 95 -0.25 -4.79 21.86
N VAL A 96 -0.31 -3.62 21.22
CA VAL A 96 0.84 -2.91 20.66
C VAL A 96 0.86 -1.45 21.10
N THR A 97 2.02 -0.81 21.00
CA THR A 97 2.15 0.64 21.21
C THR A 97 2.30 1.36 19.88
N VAL A 98 1.42 2.33 19.62
CA VAL A 98 1.37 3.12 18.38
C VAL A 98 1.44 4.60 18.69
N GLY A 99 1.98 5.38 17.75
CA GLY A 99 1.98 6.83 17.85
C GLY A 99 0.72 7.43 17.24
N VAL A 100 0.09 8.38 17.92
CA VAL A 100 -1.13 9.04 17.42
C VAL A 100 -0.75 10.35 16.73
N LYS A 101 -1.17 10.53 15.47
CA LYS A 101 -0.89 11.72 14.66
C LYS A 101 -2.17 12.32 14.10
N GLU A 102 -2.24 13.64 13.98
CA GLU A 102 -3.42 14.35 13.46
C GLU A 102 -3.67 14.07 11.98
N THR A 103 -2.60 13.88 11.19
CA THR A 103 -2.65 13.60 9.75
C THR A 103 -1.61 12.55 9.37
N LEU A 104 -1.89 11.75 8.35
CA LEU A 104 -0.92 10.86 7.70
C LEU A 104 -0.56 11.40 6.31
N SER A 105 0.58 10.97 5.76
CA SER A 105 1.07 11.47 4.46
C SER A 105 0.42 10.78 3.25
N ILE A 106 -0.45 9.80 3.49
CA ILE A 106 -1.17 9.05 2.46
C ILE A 106 -2.65 9.15 2.82
N ASP A 107 -3.45 9.64 1.87
CA ASP A 107 -4.89 9.81 2.05
C ASP A 107 -5.62 8.46 2.04
N GLY A 108 -6.75 8.40 2.75
CA GLY A 108 -7.56 7.19 2.85
C GLY A 108 -6.97 6.07 3.72
N VAL A 109 -5.78 6.27 4.31
CA VAL A 109 -5.16 5.32 5.24
C VAL A 109 -5.42 5.74 6.68
N ASP A 110 -5.84 4.79 7.52
CA ASP A 110 -6.04 5.00 8.95
C ASP A 110 -4.75 4.86 9.76
N MET A 111 -3.85 3.96 9.34
CA MET A 111 -2.67 3.57 10.11
C MET A 111 -1.47 3.22 9.21
N PHE A 112 -0.28 3.65 9.60
CA PHE A 112 0.99 3.13 9.11
C PHE A 112 1.53 2.06 10.05
N ILE A 113 1.82 0.87 9.51
CA ILE A 113 2.59 -0.15 10.22
C ILE A 113 4.06 -0.03 9.81
N GLY A 114 4.87 0.39 10.79
CA GLY A 114 6.31 0.48 10.66
C GLY A 114 7.03 -0.80 11.09
N ASN A 115 8.33 -0.84 10.84
CA ASN A 115 9.17 -2.03 10.98
C ASN A 115 9.25 -2.57 12.41
N TYR A 116 9.06 -1.72 13.44
CA TYR A 116 9.04 -2.18 14.83
C TYR A 116 7.94 -3.21 15.08
N LEU A 117 6.76 -3.04 14.47
CA LEU A 117 5.63 -3.97 14.62
C LEU A 117 5.60 -5.03 13.52
N ALA A 118 5.95 -4.67 12.28
CA ALA A 118 5.94 -5.62 11.17
C ALA A 118 7.14 -6.61 11.20
N GLY A 119 8.20 -6.30 11.96
CA GLY A 119 9.35 -7.18 12.17
C GLY A 119 10.16 -7.45 10.90
N LYS A 120 10.78 -8.64 10.82
CA LYS A 120 11.52 -9.09 9.62
C LYS A 120 10.63 -9.49 8.44
N ARG A 121 9.29 -9.51 8.60
CA ARG A 121 8.33 -9.85 7.53
C ARG A 121 8.27 -8.81 6.41
N VAL A 122 9.08 -7.77 6.54
CA VAL A 122 9.15 -6.57 5.72
C VAL A 122 10.30 -6.67 4.71
N ILE A 123 11.18 -7.66 4.81
CA ILE A 123 12.20 -7.91 3.81
C ILE A 123 11.70 -9.10 2.99
N PRO A 124 11.22 -8.92 1.74
CA PRO A 124 11.01 -10.07 0.88
C PRO A 124 12.34 -10.83 0.82
N ASN A 125 12.28 -12.16 0.81
CA ASN A 125 13.51 -12.94 0.62
C ASN A 125 14.18 -12.41 -0.65
N LEU A 126 15.50 -12.18 -0.59
CA LEU A 126 16.24 -11.80 -1.78
C LEU A 126 16.07 -12.95 -2.77
N GLN A 127 15.35 -12.71 -3.86
CA GLN A 127 15.19 -13.67 -4.93
C GLN A 127 16.27 -13.37 -5.96
N MET A 128 17.12 -14.35 -6.20
CA MET A 128 18.12 -14.31 -7.25
C MET A 128 17.71 -15.33 -8.30
N VAL A 129 17.65 -14.90 -9.54
CA VAL A 129 17.29 -15.73 -10.67
C VAL A 129 18.55 -15.89 -11.50
N GLU A 130 18.94 -17.14 -11.73
CA GLU A 130 20.18 -17.44 -12.46
C GLU A 130 20.11 -16.97 -13.92
N ASP A 131 18.92 -17.02 -14.52
CA ASP A 131 18.66 -16.59 -15.89
C ASP A 131 17.38 -15.73 -15.94
N PRO A 132 17.53 -14.38 -15.88
CA PRO A 132 16.40 -13.45 -15.94
C PRO A 132 15.64 -13.55 -17.27
N VAL A 133 16.31 -13.93 -18.36
CA VAL A 133 15.70 -13.99 -19.69
C VAL A 133 14.74 -15.16 -19.78
N ARG A 134 15.13 -16.31 -19.23
CA ARG A 134 14.29 -17.50 -19.19
C ARG A 134 13.01 -17.30 -18.37
N GLU A 135 13.12 -16.69 -17.18
CA GLU A 135 11.96 -16.44 -16.32
C GLU A 135 10.95 -15.48 -16.98
N MET A 136 11.44 -14.45 -17.69
CA MET A 136 10.57 -13.57 -18.46
C MET A 136 9.82 -14.32 -19.55
N MET A 137 10.47 -15.25 -20.26
CA MET A 137 9.83 -16.06 -21.31
C MET A 137 8.76 -17.01 -20.77
N GLU A 138 8.97 -17.59 -19.58
CA GLU A 138 8.03 -18.54 -18.95
C GLU A 138 6.81 -17.83 -18.32
N ASN A 139 6.95 -16.55 -17.90
CA ASN A 139 5.90 -15.78 -17.24
C ASN A 139 5.22 -14.72 -18.11
N THR A 140 5.62 -14.55 -19.37
CA THR A 140 4.92 -13.64 -20.29
C THR A 140 3.61 -14.31 -20.72
N PRO A 141 2.42 -13.75 -20.43
CA PRO A 141 1.19 -14.27 -21.01
C PRO A 141 1.33 -14.22 -22.53
N LEU A 142 1.04 -15.34 -23.21
CA LEU A 142 1.07 -15.42 -24.67
C LEU A 142 0.12 -14.38 -25.24
N VAL A 143 0.64 -13.21 -25.59
CA VAL A 143 -0.09 -12.24 -26.41
C VAL A 143 -0.10 -12.83 -27.80
N THR A 144 -1.16 -13.58 -28.13
CA THR A 144 -1.46 -13.94 -29.51
C THR A 144 -1.82 -12.66 -30.24
N VAL A 145 -0.81 -12.01 -30.84
CA VAL A 145 -1.05 -11.08 -31.92
C VAL A 145 -1.62 -11.90 -33.08
N PRO A 146 -2.84 -11.61 -33.57
CA PRO A 146 -3.36 -12.30 -34.73
C PRO A 146 -2.43 -12.01 -35.91
N ASN A 147 -1.80 -13.04 -36.47
CA ASN A 147 -1.07 -12.88 -37.72
C ASN A 147 -2.08 -12.56 -38.82
N SER A 148 -1.74 -11.63 -39.71
CA SER A 148 -2.62 -11.14 -40.78
C SER A 148 -3.00 -12.18 -41.85
N THR A 149 -2.65 -13.45 -41.65
CA THR A 149 -2.88 -14.55 -42.61
C THR A 149 -3.65 -15.74 -42.05
N GLY A 150 -4.01 -15.78 -40.75
CA GLY A 150 -5.02 -16.72 -40.25
C GLY A 150 -4.71 -18.22 -40.35
N GLU A 151 -3.44 -18.65 -40.35
CA GLU A 151 -3.09 -20.07 -40.29
C GLU A 151 -2.43 -20.44 -38.96
N GLU A 152 -2.98 -21.48 -38.32
CA GLU A 152 -2.53 -22.07 -37.06
C GLU A 152 -1.41 -23.09 -37.34
N LEU A 153 -0.21 -22.84 -36.82
CA LEU A 153 0.89 -23.80 -36.89
C LEU A 153 0.75 -24.82 -35.77
N VAL A 154 0.35 -26.05 -36.14
CA VAL A 154 0.45 -27.22 -35.27
C VAL A 154 1.93 -27.61 -35.07
N PRO A 155 2.36 -27.90 -33.84
CA PRO A 155 3.74 -28.31 -33.58
C PRO A 155 3.99 -29.72 -34.14
N GLU A 156 5.07 -29.89 -34.91
CA GLU A 156 5.56 -31.21 -35.30
C GLU A 156 6.17 -31.95 -34.10
N VAL A 157 5.95 -33.27 -34.11
CA VAL A 157 6.15 -34.25 -33.02
C VAL A 157 7.61 -34.52 -32.70
#